data_AF-A0A0C3N9V3-F1
#
_entry.id   AF-A0A0C3N9V3-F1
#
_cell.length_a   1.000
_cell.length_b   1.000
_cell.length_c   1.000
_cell.angle_alpha   90.00
_cell.angle_beta   90.00
_cell.angle_gamma   90.00
#
_symmetry.space_group_name_H-M   'P 1'
#
loop_
_entity.id
_entity.type
_entity.pdbx_description
1 polymer ?
#
loop_
_entity_poly.entity_id
_entity_poly.type
_entity_poly.pdbx_seq_one_letter_code
_entity_poly.pdbx_strand_id
1 'polypeptide(L)'
;MPLQLRTTTLTAAETSDGIRIYTKDVDGFARELCNSTTTNTLAEGVKANNKEVTSQTAGWFTGELAFPCSIDSALCSFAWASWSQSVFYQDATDVLRERRHLNSWETTNFVQQGAMRGTNIAAVHSSGAAQIVLFYQDKDGYIRYRTAKNLVWNKDSVPLVKAALGTGIGATAWNNLGEIRLYYQDEGNVVREYRGNFDGKWSLTAFNKKYTHSIGDITAVSWSSGQATEIRRVQFASSVWKVLIWCRLYIQDETNNITELCNGGNDWYIEALQAMADTYKALLAQIYAQSKDIDAGSQAKQFAAGLLEIIKLAMSAAYLKQLLTLKEDDLINTMVEVAQCRY
;
A
#
# COMPACT_ATOMS: atom_id res chain seq x y z
N MET A 1 -23.90 9.97 -4.75
CA MET A 1 -23.65 8.77 -5.57
C MET A 1 -23.50 7.59 -4.63
N PRO A 2 -24.06 6.41 -4.94
CA PRO A 2 -23.72 5.20 -4.20
C PRO A 2 -22.20 4.97 -4.29
N LEU A 3 -21.59 4.59 -3.18
CA LEU A 3 -20.17 4.21 -3.16
C LEU A 3 -19.94 3.06 -4.14
N GLN A 4 -18.79 3.05 -4.80
CA GLN A 4 -18.41 1.95 -5.68
C GLN A 4 -18.43 0.65 -4.87
N LEU A 5 -19.28 -0.30 -5.28
CA LEU A 5 -19.42 -1.58 -4.59
C LEU A 5 -18.08 -2.33 -4.69
N ARG A 6 -17.44 -2.58 -3.55
CA ARG A 6 -16.14 -3.26 -3.48
C ARG A 6 -16.35 -4.76 -3.41
N THR A 7 -16.45 -5.38 -4.59
CA THR A 7 -16.60 -6.84 -4.70
C THR A 7 -15.43 -7.61 -4.10
N THR A 8 -14.21 -7.08 -4.23
CA THR A 8 -13.00 -7.63 -3.62
C THR A 8 -12.19 -6.49 -3.05
N THR A 9 -11.62 -6.68 -1.86
CA THR A 9 -10.66 -5.72 -1.28
C THR A 9 -9.40 -6.43 -0.87
N LEU A 10 -8.30 -5.69 -0.90
CA LEU A 10 -6.98 -6.23 -0.69
C LEU A 10 -6.14 -5.30 0.16
N THR A 11 -5.31 -5.89 1.03
CA THR A 11 -4.22 -5.19 1.68
C THR A 11 -3.06 -6.17 1.89
N ALA A 12 -1.85 -5.64 1.98
CA ALA A 12 -0.65 -6.45 2.16
C ALA A 12 0.16 -5.91 3.34
N ALA A 13 0.87 -6.82 4.00
CA ALA A 13 1.82 -6.51 5.05
C ALA A 13 3.11 -7.31 4.81
N GLU A 14 4.24 -6.69 5.10
CA GLU A 14 5.55 -7.33 5.04
C GLU A 14 6.00 -7.71 6.45
N THR A 15 6.37 -8.96 6.62
CA THR A 15 6.99 -9.48 7.84
C THR A 15 8.43 -9.87 7.55
N SER A 16 9.24 -10.12 8.59
CA SER A 16 10.57 -10.73 8.37
C SER A 16 10.50 -12.11 7.73
N ASP A 17 9.34 -12.77 7.86
CA ASP A 17 9.09 -14.14 7.42
C ASP A 17 8.31 -14.14 6.10
N GLY A 18 8.39 -13.03 5.36
CA GLY A 18 7.83 -12.86 4.03
C GLY A 18 6.56 -12.02 3.99
N ILE A 19 5.82 -12.18 2.89
CA ILE A 19 4.66 -11.34 2.55
C ILE A 19 3.38 -11.97 3.10
N ARG A 20 2.50 -11.12 3.61
CA ARG A 20 1.13 -11.47 3.97
C ARG A 20 0.17 -10.61 3.16
N ILE A 21 -0.88 -11.25 2.68
CA ILE A 21 -1.95 -10.63 1.92
C ILE A 21 -3.23 -10.95 2.65
N TYR A 22 -4.10 -9.95 2.73
CA TYR A 22 -5.46 -10.14 3.20
C TYR A 22 -6.41 -9.76 2.09
N THR A 23 -7.27 -10.72 1.75
CA THR A 23 -8.31 -10.57 0.73
C THR A 23 -9.67 -10.66 1.40
N LYS A 24 -10.64 -9.90 0.91
CA LYS A 24 -12.07 -10.11 1.20
C LYS A 24 -12.77 -10.49 -0.09
N ASP A 25 -13.52 -11.59 -0.07
CA ASP A 25 -14.33 -12.02 -1.21
C ASP A 25 -15.68 -11.28 -1.30
N VAL A 26 -16.47 -11.61 -2.33
CA VAL A 26 -17.78 -10.99 -2.59
C VAL A 26 -18.82 -11.30 -1.51
N ASP A 27 -18.60 -12.35 -0.73
CA ASP A 27 -19.50 -12.78 0.34
C ASP A 27 -19.13 -12.10 1.68
N GLY A 28 -18.12 -11.21 1.67
CA GLY A 28 -17.67 -10.50 2.85
C GLY A 28 -16.81 -11.36 3.77
N PHE A 29 -16.13 -12.38 3.24
CA PHE A 29 -15.25 -13.22 4.03
C PHE A 29 -13.79 -12.84 3.81
N ALA A 30 -13.11 -12.44 4.87
CA ALA A 30 -11.70 -12.06 4.86
C ALA A 30 -10.80 -13.27 5.11
N ARG A 31 -9.72 -13.40 4.31
CA ARG A 31 -8.76 -14.51 4.33
C ARG A 31 -7.33 -14.02 4.20
N GLU A 32 -6.39 -14.75 4.78
CA GLU A 32 -4.96 -14.52 4.64
C GLU A 32 -4.30 -15.46 3.62
N LEU A 33 -3.38 -14.91 2.84
CA LEU A 33 -2.44 -15.65 2.00
C LEU A 33 -1.02 -15.26 2.41
N CYS A 34 -0.19 -16.28 2.59
CA CYS A 34 1.17 -16.13 3.07
C CYS A 34 2.15 -16.56 1.98
N ASN A 35 3.26 -15.85 1.85
CA ASN A 35 4.43 -16.30 1.12
C ASN A 35 5.66 -16.12 2.00
N SER A 36 6.42 -17.18 2.21
CA SER A 36 7.63 -17.16 3.05
C SER A 36 8.83 -16.48 2.38
N THR A 37 8.73 -16.12 1.10
CA THR A 37 9.76 -15.40 0.38
C THR A 37 9.84 -13.96 0.89
N THR A 38 11.00 -13.59 1.41
CA THR A 38 11.26 -12.24 1.88
C THR A 38 11.31 -11.25 0.72
N THR A 39 11.00 -9.98 0.97
CA THR A 39 11.17 -8.90 -0.01
C THR A 39 12.61 -8.75 -0.48
N ASN A 40 13.60 -9.04 0.36
CA ASN A 40 15.01 -9.06 -0.04
C ASN A 40 15.27 -10.17 -1.06
N THR A 41 14.77 -11.39 -0.80
CA THR A 41 14.87 -12.50 -1.76
C THR A 41 14.16 -12.17 -3.07
N LEU A 42 12.96 -11.58 -3.01
CA LEU A 42 12.25 -11.12 -4.21
C LEU A 42 13.04 -10.05 -4.95
N ALA A 43 13.58 -9.05 -4.25
CA ALA A 43 14.35 -7.97 -4.84
C ALA A 43 15.65 -8.47 -5.49
N GLU A 44 16.34 -9.42 -4.86
CA GLU A 44 17.52 -10.08 -5.42
C GLU A 44 17.17 -10.92 -6.65
N GLY A 45 16.07 -11.67 -6.59
CA GLY A 45 15.54 -12.41 -7.72
C GLY A 45 15.19 -11.52 -8.91
N VAL A 46 14.48 -10.43 -8.67
CA VAL A 46 14.18 -9.39 -9.66
C VAL A 46 15.48 -8.81 -10.22
N LYS A 47 16.44 -8.46 -9.36
CA LYS A 47 17.73 -7.89 -9.77
C LYS A 47 18.52 -8.83 -10.67
N ALA A 48 18.47 -10.13 -10.37
CA ALA A 48 19.13 -11.16 -11.15
C ALA A 48 18.36 -11.56 -12.43
N ASN A 49 17.21 -10.93 -12.70
CA ASN A 49 16.24 -11.38 -13.71
C ASN A 49 15.91 -12.88 -13.57
N ASN A 50 15.92 -13.38 -12.33
CA ASN A 50 15.63 -14.76 -12.02
C ASN A 50 14.12 -14.98 -12.11
N LYS A 51 13.70 -15.46 -13.28
CA LYS A 51 12.30 -15.77 -13.56
C LYS A 51 11.71 -16.78 -12.59
N GLU A 52 12.49 -17.68 -11.99
CA GLU A 52 11.97 -18.63 -11.02
C GLU A 52 11.51 -17.92 -9.74
N VAL A 53 12.29 -16.97 -9.23
CA VAL A 53 11.93 -16.20 -8.02
C VAL A 53 10.71 -15.30 -8.28
N THR A 54 10.60 -14.73 -9.49
CA THR A 54 9.49 -13.82 -9.84
C THR A 54 8.23 -14.55 -10.32
N SER A 55 8.36 -15.77 -10.83
CA SER A 55 7.23 -16.63 -11.21
C SER A 55 6.88 -17.68 -10.17
N GLN A 56 7.52 -17.66 -8.99
CA GLN A 56 7.25 -18.57 -7.88
C GLN A 56 5.81 -18.40 -7.39
N THR A 57 4.91 -19.19 -7.97
CA THR A 57 3.61 -19.53 -7.36
C THR A 57 3.81 -20.57 -6.25
N ALA A 58 4.90 -21.33 -6.32
CA ALA A 58 5.39 -22.13 -5.21
C ALA A 58 5.74 -21.23 -4.01
N GLY A 59 5.22 -21.57 -2.83
CA GLY A 59 5.45 -20.84 -1.59
C GLY A 59 4.28 -19.99 -1.12
N TRP A 60 3.26 -19.77 -1.96
CA TRP A 60 1.98 -19.24 -1.47
C TRP A 60 1.18 -20.33 -0.76
N PHE A 61 0.71 -20.05 0.46
CA PHE A 61 -0.18 -20.92 1.21
C PHE A 61 -1.26 -20.11 1.93
N THR A 62 -2.37 -20.75 2.28
CA THR A 62 -3.43 -20.09 3.05
C THR A 62 -2.99 -19.92 4.49
N GLY A 63 -3.11 -18.71 5.03
CA GLY A 63 -2.83 -18.42 6.43
C GLY A 63 -3.96 -18.85 7.36
N GLU A 64 -3.79 -18.58 8.66
CA GLU A 64 -4.78 -18.97 9.68
C GLU A 64 -5.96 -17.98 9.77
N LEU A 65 -5.81 -16.76 9.25
CA LEU A 65 -6.86 -15.76 9.34
C LEU A 65 -8.03 -16.08 8.41
N ALA A 66 -9.21 -16.23 9.00
CA ALA A 66 -10.48 -16.41 8.32
C ALA A 66 -11.62 -15.82 9.17
N PHE A 67 -12.33 -14.80 8.68
CA PHE A 67 -13.44 -14.19 9.43
C PHE A 67 -14.44 -13.45 8.53
N PRO A 68 -15.72 -13.35 8.93
CA PRO A 68 -16.70 -12.53 8.23
C PRO A 68 -16.52 -11.04 8.56
N CYS A 69 -16.72 -10.18 7.57
CA CYS A 69 -16.78 -8.72 7.67
C CYS A 69 -17.92 -8.17 6.78
N SER A 70 -18.10 -6.86 6.74
CA SER A 70 -19.07 -6.23 5.83
C SER A 70 -18.66 -6.47 4.37
N ILE A 71 -19.63 -6.77 3.50
CA ILE A 71 -19.43 -6.86 2.05
C ILE A 71 -18.89 -5.55 1.45
N ASP A 72 -19.07 -4.41 2.12
CA ASP A 72 -18.55 -3.12 1.68
C ASP A 72 -17.21 -2.77 2.33
N SER A 73 -16.76 -3.55 3.33
CA SER A 73 -15.53 -3.28 4.08
C SER A 73 -14.34 -3.15 3.13
N ALA A 74 -13.57 -2.07 3.30
CA ALA A 74 -12.16 -2.05 2.94
C ALA A 74 -11.36 -2.86 3.96
N LEU A 75 -10.16 -3.29 3.58
CA LEU A 75 -9.19 -3.88 4.49
C LEU A 75 -7.96 -2.98 4.56
N CYS A 76 -7.35 -2.90 5.73
CA CYS A 76 -6.05 -2.28 5.91
C CYS A 76 -5.22 -3.14 6.85
N SER A 77 -3.99 -3.47 6.47
CA SER A 77 -3.08 -4.23 7.31
C SER A 77 -1.76 -3.53 7.50
N PHE A 78 -1.10 -3.85 8.61
CA PHE A 78 0.33 -3.60 8.78
C PHE A 78 0.96 -4.69 9.64
N ALA A 79 2.29 -4.81 9.55
CA ALA A 79 3.08 -5.74 10.34
C ALA A 79 4.30 -5.02 10.93
N TRP A 80 4.66 -5.37 12.15
CA TRP A 80 5.78 -4.73 12.87
C TRP A 80 6.79 -5.71 13.44
N ALA A 81 6.50 -7.01 13.34
CA ALA A 81 7.43 -8.09 13.64
C ALA A 81 7.07 -9.32 12.78
N SER A 82 7.90 -10.35 12.83
CA SER A 82 7.74 -11.63 12.13
C SER A 82 6.31 -12.19 12.20
N TRP A 83 5.73 -12.15 13.39
CA TRP A 83 4.42 -12.71 13.70
C TRP A 83 3.46 -11.68 14.27
N SER A 84 3.75 -10.39 14.17
CA SER A 84 2.90 -9.35 14.75
C SER A 84 2.29 -8.47 13.69
N GLN A 85 0.98 -8.61 13.52
CA GLN A 85 0.20 -8.05 12.42
C GLN A 85 -1.15 -7.57 12.95
N SER A 86 -1.70 -6.55 12.29
CA SER A 86 -3.07 -6.09 12.51
C SER A 86 -3.79 -5.98 11.17
N VAL A 87 -5.09 -6.32 11.15
CA VAL A 87 -6.01 -6.12 10.03
C VAL A 87 -7.23 -5.37 10.53
N PHE A 88 -7.47 -4.20 9.94
CA PHE A 88 -8.67 -3.39 10.17
C PHE A 88 -9.72 -3.67 9.11
N TYR A 89 -10.97 -3.67 9.56
CA TYR A 89 -12.14 -3.97 8.75
C TYR A 89 -13.39 -3.33 9.37
N GLN A 90 -14.48 -3.26 8.61
CA GLN A 90 -15.81 -2.97 9.12
C GLN A 90 -16.58 -4.28 9.32
N ASP A 91 -17.16 -4.47 10.50
CA ASP A 91 -18.09 -5.57 10.75
C ASP A 91 -19.43 -5.35 10.02
N ALA A 92 -20.34 -6.33 10.08
CA ALA A 92 -21.65 -6.25 9.43
C ALA A 92 -22.57 -5.11 9.95
N THR A 93 -22.17 -4.42 11.03
CA THR A 93 -22.87 -3.26 11.60
C THR A 93 -22.19 -1.93 11.24
N ASP A 94 -21.29 -1.95 10.25
CA ASP A 94 -20.48 -0.82 9.78
C ASP A 94 -19.53 -0.24 10.84
N VAL A 95 -19.27 -0.98 11.92
CA VAL A 95 -18.33 -0.59 12.97
C VAL A 95 -16.93 -1.06 12.60
N LEU A 96 -15.96 -0.15 12.69
CA LEU A 96 -14.55 -0.48 12.47
C LEU A 96 -14.00 -1.32 13.63
N ARG A 97 -13.32 -2.41 13.29
CA ARG A 97 -12.76 -3.43 14.16
C ARG A 97 -11.31 -3.74 13.76
N GLU A 98 -10.62 -4.47 14.63
CA GLU A 98 -9.26 -4.94 14.42
C GLU A 98 -9.18 -6.43 14.75
N ARG A 99 -8.63 -7.21 13.82
CA ARG A 99 -8.04 -8.53 14.10
C ARG A 99 -6.55 -8.32 14.30
N ARG A 100 -5.97 -8.95 15.32
CA ARG A 100 -4.54 -8.85 15.59
C ARG A 100 -3.94 -10.23 15.75
N HIS A 101 -2.76 -10.43 15.17
CA HIS A 101 -1.94 -11.60 15.39
C HIS A 101 -0.77 -11.20 16.29
N LEU A 102 -0.66 -11.83 17.46
CA LEU A 102 0.53 -11.75 18.33
C LEU A 102 1.13 -13.15 18.50
N ASN A 103 0.32 -14.06 19.04
CA ASN A 103 0.58 -15.51 19.10
C ASN A 103 -0.49 -16.33 18.38
N SER A 104 -1.66 -15.72 18.18
CA SER A 104 -2.80 -16.25 17.42
C SER A 104 -3.66 -15.07 16.98
N TRP A 105 -4.56 -15.31 16.02
CA TRP A 105 -5.50 -14.29 15.56
C TRP A 105 -6.63 -14.07 16.56
N GLU A 106 -6.74 -12.85 17.09
CA GLU A 106 -7.79 -12.45 18.02
C GLU A 106 -8.51 -11.18 17.57
N THR A 107 -9.78 -11.04 17.96
CA THR A 107 -10.49 -9.75 17.86
C THR A 107 -10.09 -8.89 19.04
N THR A 108 -9.56 -7.70 18.78
CA THR A 108 -9.16 -6.79 19.86
C THR A 108 -10.36 -6.03 20.44
N ASN A 109 -10.12 -5.25 21.49
CA ASN A 109 -11.10 -4.31 22.02
C ASN A 109 -11.21 -3.01 21.20
N PHE A 110 -10.55 -2.90 20.04
CA PHE A 110 -10.71 -1.76 19.15
C PHE A 110 -12.12 -1.71 18.57
N VAL A 111 -12.81 -0.60 18.83
CA VAL A 111 -14.15 -0.33 18.34
C VAL A 111 -14.22 1.12 17.91
N GLN A 112 -14.56 1.36 16.64
CA GLN A 112 -14.78 2.71 16.15
C GLN A 112 -16.14 2.81 15.44
N GLN A 113 -17.06 3.50 16.11
CA GLN A 113 -18.39 3.83 15.58
C GLN A 113 -18.34 5.10 14.73
N GLY A 114 -19.39 5.34 13.95
CA GLY A 114 -19.55 6.57 13.16
C GLY A 114 -18.69 6.63 11.89
N ALA A 115 -17.93 5.58 11.58
CA ALA A 115 -17.30 5.43 10.27
C ALA A 115 -18.38 5.36 9.17
N MET A 116 -18.07 5.91 8.01
CA MET A 116 -18.87 5.73 6.81
C MET A 116 -18.81 4.26 6.39
N ARG A 117 -19.94 3.68 6.00
CA ARG A 117 -19.99 2.33 5.43
C ARG A 117 -19.13 2.26 4.18
N GLY A 118 -18.27 1.26 4.08
CA GLY A 118 -17.36 1.07 2.94
C GLY A 118 -16.26 2.13 2.83
N THR A 119 -15.94 2.80 3.93
CA THR A 119 -14.84 3.77 3.94
C THR A 119 -13.50 3.09 3.67
N ASN A 120 -12.62 3.76 2.93
CA ASN A 120 -11.22 3.37 2.87
C ASN A 120 -10.58 3.47 4.24
N ILE A 121 -9.61 2.60 4.49
CA ILE A 121 -8.87 2.56 5.75
C ILE A 121 -7.39 2.63 5.41
N ALA A 122 -6.66 3.50 6.09
CA ALA A 122 -5.20 3.53 6.02
C ALA A 122 -4.62 3.52 7.43
N ALA A 123 -3.51 2.83 7.61
CA ALA A 123 -2.80 2.79 8.87
C ALA A 123 -1.31 3.02 8.63
N VAL A 124 -0.69 3.77 9.54
CA VAL A 124 0.77 3.91 9.62
C VAL A 124 1.19 3.62 11.04
N HIS A 125 2.37 3.03 11.21
CA HIS A 125 2.89 2.69 12.52
C HIS A 125 4.37 3.04 12.65
N SER A 126 4.80 3.19 13.89
CA SER A 126 6.19 3.34 14.26
C SER A 126 6.89 1.98 14.32
N SER A 127 8.20 1.97 14.56
CA SER A 127 8.91 0.71 14.85
C SER A 127 8.26 -0.01 16.02
N GLY A 128 8.11 -1.35 15.90
CA GLY A 128 7.47 -2.20 16.89
C GLY A 128 6.01 -1.86 17.23
N ALA A 129 5.32 -1.07 16.39
CA ALA A 129 3.97 -0.56 16.63
C ALA A 129 3.80 0.17 17.98
N ALA A 130 4.88 0.78 18.50
CA ALA A 130 4.83 1.60 19.72
C ALA A 130 3.85 2.79 19.58
N GLN A 131 3.66 3.26 18.35
CA GLN A 131 2.69 4.27 17.97
C GLN A 131 2.00 3.83 16.67
N ILE A 132 0.68 4.06 16.57
CA ILE A 132 -0.12 3.74 15.37
C ILE A 132 -1.07 4.91 15.11
N VAL A 133 -1.27 5.27 13.84
CA VAL A 133 -2.34 6.17 13.40
C VAL A 133 -3.22 5.45 12.37
N LEU A 134 -4.52 5.40 12.64
CA LEU A 134 -5.53 4.87 11.74
C LEU A 134 -6.35 6.01 11.15
N PHE A 135 -6.54 6.03 9.84
CA PHE A 135 -7.35 6.98 9.09
C PHE A 135 -8.57 6.28 8.49
N TYR A 136 -9.70 6.98 8.51
CA TYR A 136 -10.96 6.55 7.89
C TYR A 136 -11.86 7.77 7.66
N GLN A 137 -12.91 7.65 6.85
CA GLN A 137 -13.91 8.68 6.67
C GLN A 137 -15.13 8.44 7.56
N ASP A 138 -15.65 9.48 8.21
CA ASP A 138 -16.91 9.43 8.94
C ASP A 138 -18.13 9.74 8.06
N LYS A 139 -19.33 9.56 8.62
CA LYS A 139 -20.60 9.79 7.91
C LYS A 139 -20.83 11.26 7.51
N ASP A 140 -20.11 12.19 8.12
CA ASP A 140 -20.19 13.63 7.82
C ASP A 140 -19.19 14.04 6.70
N GLY A 141 -18.43 13.07 6.17
CA GLY A 141 -17.48 13.26 5.08
C GLY A 141 -16.10 13.74 5.52
N TYR A 142 -15.83 13.82 6.83
CA TYR A 142 -14.50 14.11 7.34
C TYR A 142 -13.64 12.86 7.33
N ILE A 143 -12.43 12.98 6.82
CA ILE A 143 -11.37 12.06 7.20
C ILE A 143 -11.05 12.32 8.66
N ARG A 144 -11.12 11.27 9.46
CA ARG A 144 -10.73 11.25 10.87
C ARG A 144 -9.48 10.43 11.02
N TYR A 145 -8.76 10.68 12.12
CA TYR A 145 -7.73 9.78 12.57
C TYR A 145 -7.90 9.41 14.04
N ARG A 146 -7.40 8.23 14.39
CA ARG A 146 -7.33 7.74 15.76
C ARG A 146 -5.95 7.17 16.01
N THR A 147 -5.41 7.41 17.20
CA THR A 147 -4.04 7.02 17.53
C THR A 147 -4.02 5.95 18.62
N ALA A 148 -2.99 5.12 18.59
CA ALA A 148 -2.65 4.19 19.67
C ALA A 148 -1.21 4.39 20.12
N LYS A 149 -0.97 4.17 21.41
CA LYS A 149 0.38 4.02 21.98
C LYS A 149 0.47 2.65 22.63
N ASN A 150 1.52 1.88 22.31
CA ASN A 150 1.72 0.52 22.81
C ASN A 150 0.46 -0.35 22.66
N LEU A 151 -0.14 -0.31 21.46
CA LEU A 151 -1.39 -1.02 21.11
C LEU A 151 -2.64 -0.62 21.91
N VAL A 152 -2.56 0.43 22.75
CA VAL A 152 -3.70 1.01 23.46
C VAL A 152 -4.24 2.19 22.67
N TRP A 153 -5.45 2.02 22.12
CA TRP A 153 -6.13 3.05 21.37
C TRP A 153 -6.67 4.15 22.27
N ASN A 154 -6.47 5.41 21.87
CA ASN A 154 -7.19 6.54 22.46
C ASN A 154 -8.69 6.33 22.31
N LYS A 155 -9.53 6.87 23.19
CA LYS A 155 -10.99 6.65 23.13
C LYS A 155 -11.61 7.32 21.89
N ASP A 156 -11.18 8.53 21.61
CA ASP A 156 -11.80 9.40 20.62
C ASP A 156 -10.96 9.50 19.35
N SER A 157 -11.63 9.76 18.24
CA SER A 157 -11.00 10.11 16.96
C SER A 157 -11.15 11.61 16.68
N VAL A 158 -10.17 12.16 15.98
CA VAL A 158 -10.08 13.59 15.68
C VAL A 158 -10.47 13.82 14.22
N PRO A 159 -11.40 14.75 13.91
CA PRO A 159 -11.69 15.12 12.53
C PRO A 159 -10.49 15.91 11.98
N LEU A 160 -10.04 15.56 10.77
CA LEU A 160 -8.86 16.16 10.16
C LEU A 160 -9.25 17.12 9.04
N VAL A 161 -9.93 16.61 8.02
CA VAL A 161 -10.27 17.38 6.82
C VAL A 161 -11.48 16.80 6.12
N LYS A 162 -12.29 17.66 5.48
CA LYS A 162 -13.42 17.22 4.67
C LYS A 162 -12.93 16.75 3.29
N ALA A 163 -13.44 15.62 2.83
CA ALA A 163 -13.05 14.99 1.57
C ALA A 163 -14.30 14.61 0.74
N ALA A 164 -14.09 14.23 -0.51
CA ALA A 164 -15.16 13.62 -1.29
C ALA A 164 -15.68 12.36 -0.58
N LEU A 165 -17.00 12.16 -0.54
CA LEU A 165 -17.59 10.98 0.07
C LEU A 165 -17.09 9.72 -0.65
N GLY A 166 -16.54 8.77 0.11
CA GLY A 166 -15.99 7.55 -0.45
C GLY A 166 -14.60 7.66 -1.05
N THR A 167 -13.90 8.78 -0.83
CA THR A 167 -12.53 8.95 -1.32
C THR A 167 -11.65 7.75 -0.97
N GLY A 168 -10.73 7.39 -1.88
CA GLY A 168 -9.52 6.66 -1.53
C GLY A 168 -8.77 7.36 -0.39
N ILE A 169 -8.14 6.57 0.48
CA ILE A 169 -7.30 7.08 1.57
C ILE A 169 -5.99 6.30 1.54
N GLY A 170 -4.91 7.00 1.20
CA GLY A 170 -3.55 6.46 1.28
C GLY A 170 -2.77 7.17 2.36
N ALA A 171 -2.00 6.45 3.16
CA ALA A 171 -1.12 7.05 4.15
C ALA A 171 0.25 6.38 4.16
N THR A 172 1.28 7.17 4.40
CA THR A 172 2.64 6.66 4.64
C THR A 172 3.33 7.52 5.67
N ALA A 173 4.36 6.99 6.33
CA ALA A 173 5.07 7.70 7.37
C ALA A 173 6.55 7.30 7.44
N TRP A 174 7.34 8.18 8.04
CA TRP A 174 8.75 7.96 8.34
C TRP A 174 9.16 8.71 9.60
N ASN A 175 10.43 8.59 10.00
CA ASN A 175 10.96 9.18 11.24
C ASN A 175 10.11 8.81 12.47
N ASN A 176 9.73 7.53 12.59
CA ASN A 176 8.95 7.04 13.72
C ASN A 176 7.64 7.83 13.93
N LEU A 177 6.90 8.08 12.85
CA LEU A 177 5.70 8.91 12.81
C LEU A 177 5.92 10.41 13.13
N GLY A 178 7.17 10.87 13.14
CA GLY A 178 7.49 12.30 13.16
C GLY A 178 7.09 13.01 11.86
N GLU A 179 6.93 12.25 10.77
CA GLU A 179 6.41 12.72 9.50
C GLU A 179 5.40 11.71 8.96
N ILE A 180 4.18 12.17 8.72
CA ILE A 180 3.08 11.41 8.13
C ILE A 180 2.60 12.17 6.89
N ARG A 181 2.27 11.43 5.84
CA ARG A 181 1.60 11.94 4.64
C ARG A 181 0.30 11.19 4.46
N LEU A 182 -0.78 11.95 4.27
CA LEU A 182 -2.12 11.46 4.01
C LEU A 182 -2.57 11.99 2.65
N TYR A 183 -3.05 11.10 1.80
CA TYR A 183 -3.55 11.41 0.48
C TYR A 183 -5.02 11.06 0.37
N TYR A 184 -5.78 11.97 -0.20
CA TYR A 184 -7.23 11.84 -0.39
C TYR A 184 -7.71 12.75 -1.52
N GLN A 185 -8.90 12.50 -2.04
CA GLN A 185 -9.56 13.33 -3.03
C GLN A 185 -10.58 14.27 -2.36
N ASP A 186 -10.51 15.57 -2.68
CA ASP A 186 -11.51 16.55 -2.24
C ASP A 186 -12.77 16.54 -3.13
N GLU A 187 -13.82 17.28 -2.72
CA GLU A 187 -15.07 17.42 -3.49
C GLU A 187 -14.87 18.05 -4.88
N GLY A 188 -13.71 18.68 -5.12
CA GLY A 188 -13.29 19.19 -6.41
C GLY A 188 -12.55 18.17 -7.26
N ASN A 189 -12.61 16.86 -6.97
CA ASN A 189 -11.85 15.81 -7.67
C ASN A 189 -10.33 16.08 -7.71
N VAL A 190 -9.78 16.77 -6.71
CA VAL A 190 -8.34 17.00 -6.59
C VAL A 190 -7.78 16.09 -5.51
N VAL A 191 -6.80 15.26 -5.87
CA VAL A 191 -6.01 14.53 -4.88
C VAL A 191 -5.10 15.52 -4.18
N ARG A 192 -5.22 15.58 -2.86
CA ARG A 192 -4.49 16.45 -1.95
C ARG A 192 -3.54 15.64 -1.08
N GLU A 193 -2.53 16.31 -0.54
CA GLU A 193 -1.67 15.77 0.50
C GLU A 193 -1.84 16.60 1.77
N TYR A 194 -2.13 15.92 2.88
CA TYR A 194 -1.99 16.45 4.23
C TYR A 194 -0.70 15.91 4.84
N ARG A 195 0.12 16.82 5.34
CA ARG A 195 1.32 16.51 6.11
C ARG A 195 1.01 16.65 7.59
N GLY A 196 1.47 15.71 8.39
CA GLY A 196 1.44 15.87 9.83
C GLY A 196 2.38 14.95 10.58
N ASN A 197 2.08 14.74 11.86
CA ASN A 197 2.85 13.88 12.75
C ASN A 197 1.95 13.24 13.81
N PHE A 198 2.53 12.34 14.62
CA PHE A 198 1.80 11.64 15.67
C PHE A 198 1.19 12.56 16.74
N ASP A 199 1.76 13.74 16.96
CA ASP A 199 1.26 14.75 17.91
C ASP A 199 0.06 15.54 17.39
N GLY A 200 -0.43 15.23 16.18
CA GLY A 200 -1.62 15.85 15.62
C GLY A 200 -1.40 17.24 15.01
N LYS A 201 -0.15 17.61 14.71
CA LYS A 201 0.14 18.82 13.94
C LYS A 201 -0.06 18.52 12.46
N TRP A 202 -1.08 19.12 11.85
CA TRP A 202 -1.45 18.86 10.46
C TRP A 202 -1.50 20.13 9.62
N SER A 203 -1.12 20.01 8.36
CA SER A 203 -1.18 21.08 7.38
C SER A 203 -1.39 20.53 5.97
N LEU A 204 -2.27 21.16 5.20
CA LEU A 204 -2.36 20.93 3.75
C LEU A 204 -1.05 21.36 3.08
N THR A 205 -0.54 20.57 2.13
CA THR A 205 0.66 20.93 1.36
C THR A 205 0.31 21.48 -0.03
N ALA A 206 1.34 21.84 -0.81
CA ALA A 206 1.16 22.30 -2.18
C ALA A 206 0.81 21.17 -3.16
N PHE A 207 0.94 19.89 -2.77
CA PHE A 207 0.61 18.79 -3.68
C PHE A 207 -0.87 18.79 -4.04
N ASN A 208 -1.13 18.83 -5.34
CA ASN A 208 -2.46 18.76 -5.90
C ASN A 208 -2.42 18.06 -7.26
N LYS A 209 -3.26 17.04 -7.44
CA LYS A 209 -3.42 16.36 -8.73
C LYS A 209 -4.91 16.31 -9.09
N LYS A 210 -5.30 17.05 -10.12
CA LYS A 210 -6.69 17.12 -10.58
C LYS A 210 -7.03 15.91 -11.45
N TYR A 211 -8.20 15.34 -11.19
CA TYR A 211 -8.82 14.30 -12.01
C TYR A 211 -10.17 14.80 -12.56
N THR A 212 -10.61 14.20 -13.66
CA THR A 212 -11.91 14.48 -14.27
C THR A 212 -13.05 13.91 -13.44
N HIS A 213 -12.83 12.77 -12.80
CA HIS A 213 -13.84 12.04 -12.02
C HIS A 213 -13.35 11.71 -10.61
N SER A 214 -14.25 11.13 -9.82
CA SER A 214 -13.88 10.54 -8.54
C SER A 214 -12.96 9.34 -8.77
N ILE A 215 -11.86 9.26 -8.03
CA ILE A 215 -10.93 8.14 -8.10
C ILE A 215 -11.33 7.03 -7.13
N GLY A 216 -10.86 5.82 -7.38
CA GLY A 216 -11.06 4.66 -6.52
C GLY A 216 -10.05 4.66 -5.36
N ASP A 217 -9.22 3.63 -5.31
CA ASP A 217 -8.26 3.42 -4.23
C ASP A 217 -7.00 4.28 -4.36
N ILE A 218 -6.49 4.70 -3.20
CA ILE A 218 -5.21 5.39 -3.06
C ILE A 218 -4.35 4.59 -2.10
N THR A 219 -3.18 4.16 -2.56
CA THR A 219 -2.18 3.50 -1.69
C THR A 219 -0.89 4.32 -1.71
N ALA A 220 -0.34 4.60 -0.54
CA ALA A 220 0.90 5.33 -0.40
C ALA A 220 1.95 4.46 0.30
N VAL A 221 3.17 4.48 -0.21
CA VAL A 221 4.32 3.80 0.39
C VAL A 221 5.51 4.74 0.41
N SER A 222 6.32 4.67 1.45
CA SER A 222 7.58 5.41 1.51
C SER A 222 8.69 4.56 2.07
N TRP A 223 9.91 4.83 1.63
CA TRP A 223 11.11 4.19 2.13
C TRP A 223 12.25 5.20 2.24
N SER A 224 13.18 4.92 3.15
CA SER A 224 14.49 5.57 3.16
C SER A 224 15.43 4.75 2.28
N SER A 225 16.37 5.39 1.59
CA SER A 225 17.27 4.70 0.65
C SER A 225 18.29 3.75 1.32
N GLY A 226 18.27 3.57 2.64
CA GLY A 226 19.04 2.55 3.38
C GLY A 226 20.57 2.67 3.31
N GLN A 227 21.15 3.34 2.32
CA GLN A 227 22.60 3.55 2.18
C GLN A 227 23.14 4.68 3.06
N ALA A 228 22.51 4.99 4.20
CA ALA A 228 23.01 6.03 5.10
C ALA A 228 24.13 5.57 6.06
N THR A 229 24.86 4.50 5.76
CA THR A 229 26.28 4.42 6.20
C THR A 229 27.19 5.17 5.22
N GLU A 230 26.75 5.36 3.98
CA GLU A 230 27.30 6.30 3.02
C GLU A 230 26.22 7.32 2.68
N ILE A 231 25.91 8.18 3.66
CA ILE A 231 25.25 9.46 3.37
C ILE A 231 25.99 10.01 2.14
N ARG A 232 25.37 10.04 0.96
CA ARG A 232 25.84 10.92 -0.11
C ARG A 232 25.66 12.31 0.47
N ARG A 233 26.76 12.77 1.07
CA ARG A 233 26.95 14.07 1.65
C ARG A 233 26.92 15.03 0.47
N VAL A 234 25.74 15.37 -0.02
CA VAL A 234 25.60 16.56 -0.86
C VAL A 234 25.75 17.71 0.11
N GLN A 235 27.01 18.13 0.32
CA GLN A 235 27.32 19.35 1.03
C GLN A 235 26.77 20.49 0.18
N PHE A 236 25.53 20.86 0.44
CA PHE A 236 25.09 22.21 0.14
C PHE A 236 25.98 23.15 0.96
N ALA A 237 26.25 24.34 0.44
CA ALA A 237 27.15 25.33 1.07
C ALA A 237 26.76 25.73 2.51
N SER A 238 25.61 25.26 3.02
CA SER A 238 25.18 25.33 4.41
C SER A 238 25.15 23.92 5.02
N SER A 239 25.71 23.75 6.23
CA SER A 239 25.90 22.53 7.02
C SER A 239 24.63 21.69 7.37
N VAL A 240 23.65 21.55 6.47
CA VAL A 240 22.37 20.89 6.71
C VAL A 240 22.31 19.57 5.95
N TRP A 241 22.25 18.47 6.70
CA TRP A 241 22.05 17.12 6.18
C TRP A 241 20.58 16.92 5.78
N LYS A 242 20.29 16.64 4.51
CA LYS A 242 18.94 16.29 4.04
C LYS A 242 18.83 14.78 3.85
N VAL A 243 18.00 14.13 4.66
CA VAL A 243 17.59 12.73 4.42
C VAL A 243 16.62 12.73 3.23
N LEU A 244 16.97 12.01 2.16
CA LEU A 244 16.07 11.81 1.02
C LEU A 244 15.09 10.70 1.36
N ILE A 245 13.80 11.06 1.39
CA ILE A 245 12.70 10.13 1.54
C ILE A 245 12.06 9.95 0.19
N TRP A 246 11.87 8.70 -0.20
CA TRP A 246 11.19 8.33 -1.42
C TRP A 246 9.75 7.97 -1.07
N CYS A 247 8.81 8.50 -1.85
CA CYS A 247 7.39 8.19 -1.69
C CYS A 247 6.82 7.78 -3.04
N ARG A 248 5.88 6.83 -3.00
CA ARG A 248 5.05 6.48 -4.15
C ARG A 248 3.60 6.49 -3.79
N LEU A 249 2.79 6.86 -4.77
CA LEU A 249 1.35 6.93 -4.68
C LEU A 249 0.76 6.16 -5.86
N TYR A 250 0.00 5.11 -5.54
CA TYR A 250 -0.78 4.34 -6.50
C TYR A 250 -2.21 4.84 -6.45
N ILE A 251 -2.74 5.21 -7.60
CA ILE A 251 -4.10 5.72 -7.75
C ILE A 251 -4.82 4.89 -8.79
N GLN A 252 -5.92 4.26 -8.39
CA GLN A 252 -6.86 3.65 -9.32
C GLN A 252 -7.86 4.70 -9.80
N ASP A 253 -7.87 4.96 -11.10
CA ASP A 253 -8.84 5.87 -11.70
C ASP A 253 -10.19 5.18 -12.01
N GLU A 254 -11.14 5.96 -12.53
CA GLU A 254 -12.48 5.48 -12.89
C GLU A 254 -12.49 4.41 -14.00
N THR A 255 -11.39 4.29 -14.75
CA THR A 255 -11.22 3.30 -15.82
C THR A 255 -10.52 2.02 -15.33
N ASN A 256 -10.30 1.91 -14.01
CA ASN A 256 -9.52 0.83 -13.37
C ASN A 256 -8.05 0.79 -13.80
N ASN A 257 -7.52 1.90 -14.33
CA ASN A 257 -6.09 2.01 -14.57
C ASN A 257 -5.40 2.45 -13.27
N ILE A 258 -4.24 1.87 -12.99
CA ILE A 258 -3.40 2.28 -11.87
C ILE A 258 -2.30 3.18 -12.39
N THR A 259 -2.29 4.41 -11.87
CA THR A 259 -1.21 5.37 -12.10
C THR A 259 -0.29 5.38 -10.89
N GLU A 260 1.02 5.32 -11.13
CA GLU A 260 2.04 5.56 -10.12
C GLU A 260 2.55 7.00 -10.22
N LEU A 261 2.52 7.70 -9.09
CA LEU A 261 3.22 8.96 -8.90
C LEU A 261 4.41 8.72 -7.98
N CYS A 262 5.59 9.18 -8.39
CA CYS A 262 6.84 9.03 -7.67
C CYS A 262 7.29 10.38 -7.11
N ASN A 263 7.83 10.39 -5.90
CA ASN A 263 8.49 11.55 -5.30
C ASN A 263 9.88 11.16 -4.81
N GLY A 264 10.92 11.73 -5.43
CA GLY A 264 12.33 11.52 -5.10
C GLY A 264 12.92 12.54 -4.12
N GLY A 265 12.09 13.30 -3.40
CA GLY A 265 12.48 14.29 -2.39
C GLY A 265 12.53 15.75 -2.87
N ASN A 266 12.24 16.00 -4.15
CA ASN A 266 12.15 17.33 -4.74
C ASN A 266 10.76 17.62 -5.30
N ASP A 267 10.25 16.77 -6.20
CA ASP A 267 8.95 16.95 -6.85
C ASP A 267 8.29 15.60 -7.15
N TRP A 268 6.99 15.67 -7.48
CA TRP A 268 6.21 14.54 -7.97
C TRP A 268 6.32 14.40 -9.49
N TYR A 269 6.57 13.19 -9.96
CA TYR A 269 6.63 12.86 -11.38
C TYR A 269 5.88 11.55 -11.68
N ILE A 270 5.47 11.37 -12.93
CA ILE A 270 4.92 10.09 -13.42
C ILE A 270 6.08 9.30 -14.00
N GLU A 271 6.33 8.11 -13.48
CA GLU A 271 7.29 7.19 -14.07
C GLU A 271 6.59 6.28 -15.08
N ALA A 272 7.17 6.11 -16.27
CA ALA A 272 6.53 5.36 -17.34
C ALA A 272 6.49 3.85 -16.99
N LEU A 273 5.37 3.41 -16.42
CA LEU A 273 5.01 2.01 -16.13
C LEU A 273 4.96 1.09 -17.37
N GLN A 274 5.15 1.62 -18.59
CA GLN A 274 4.89 0.92 -19.85
C GLN A 274 5.69 -0.39 -20.02
N ALA A 275 6.96 -0.43 -19.59
CA ALA A 275 7.80 -1.64 -19.67
C ALA A 275 7.41 -2.71 -18.62
N MET A 276 6.86 -2.27 -17.48
CA MET A 276 6.26 -3.18 -16.50
C MET A 276 4.93 -3.75 -17.01
N ALA A 277 4.14 -2.98 -17.76
CA ALA A 277 2.83 -3.39 -18.26
C ALA A 277 2.87 -4.63 -19.19
N ASP A 278 3.93 -4.80 -19.99
CA ASP A 278 4.06 -5.96 -20.88
C ASP A 278 4.59 -7.21 -20.16
N THR A 279 5.51 -7.04 -19.20
CA THR A 279 5.94 -8.12 -18.28
C THR A 279 4.76 -8.58 -17.40
N TYR A 280 3.93 -7.63 -16.98
CA TYR A 280 2.70 -7.83 -16.23
C TYR A 280 1.65 -8.65 -17.00
N LYS A 281 1.43 -8.37 -18.29
CA LYS A 281 0.52 -9.17 -19.15
C LYS A 281 0.97 -10.64 -19.28
N ALA A 282 2.27 -10.90 -19.30
CA ALA A 282 2.80 -12.26 -19.40
C ALA A 282 2.59 -13.06 -18.10
N LEU A 283 2.85 -12.44 -16.94
CA LEU A 283 2.64 -13.08 -15.64
C LEU A 283 1.15 -13.32 -15.34
N LEU A 284 0.29 -12.39 -15.75
CA LEU A 284 -1.18 -12.50 -15.76
C LEU A 284 -1.68 -13.77 -16.46
N ALA A 285 -1.16 -14.04 -17.66
CA ALA A 285 -1.54 -15.20 -18.45
C ALA A 285 -1.15 -16.51 -17.76
N GLN A 286 -0.02 -16.53 -17.03
CA GLN A 286 0.44 -17.68 -16.26
C GLN A 286 -0.41 -17.95 -15.02
N ILE A 287 -0.71 -16.93 -14.22
CA ILE A 287 -1.52 -17.07 -13.00
C ILE A 287 -2.95 -17.51 -13.36
N TYR A 288 -3.53 -16.93 -14.42
CA TYR A 288 -4.85 -17.33 -14.91
C TYR A 288 -4.87 -18.76 -15.49
N ALA A 289 -3.76 -19.22 -16.08
CA ALA A 289 -3.66 -20.60 -16.54
C ALA A 289 -3.62 -21.59 -15.36
N GLN A 290 -2.92 -21.24 -14.27
CA GLN A 290 -2.76 -22.09 -13.09
C GLN A 290 -3.97 -22.08 -12.14
N SER A 291 -4.74 -20.99 -12.09
CA SER A 291 -5.98 -20.95 -11.29
C SER A 291 -7.10 -21.83 -11.85
N LYS A 292 -6.98 -22.33 -13.09
CA LYS A 292 -7.89 -23.32 -13.66
C LYS A 292 -7.75 -24.71 -13.04
N ASP A 293 -6.62 -25.00 -12.40
CA ASP A 293 -6.33 -26.28 -11.74
C ASP A 293 -6.69 -26.28 -10.23
N ILE A 294 -7.04 -25.11 -9.69
CA ILE A 294 -7.62 -24.97 -8.35
C ILE A 294 -9.13 -25.19 -8.51
N ASP A 295 -9.65 -26.20 -7.81
CA ASP A 295 -10.98 -26.79 -8.00
C ASP A 295 -12.08 -25.76 -8.36
N ALA A 296 -12.84 -26.09 -9.41
CA ALA A 296 -13.65 -25.15 -10.17
C ALA A 296 -14.77 -24.50 -9.36
N GLY A 297 -14.49 -23.34 -8.77
CA GLY A 297 -15.47 -22.48 -8.11
C GLY A 297 -15.20 -20.99 -8.37
N SER A 298 -16.22 -20.15 -8.16
CA SER A 298 -16.17 -18.68 -8.29
C SER A 298 -15.01 -18.02 -7.54
N GLN A 299 -14.48 -18.70 -6.52
CA GLN A 299 -13.37 -18.26 -5.68
C GLN A 299 -12.02 -18.20 -6.42
N ALA A 300 -11.73 -19.11 -7.36
CA ALA A 300 -10.45 -19.11 -8.08
C ALA A 300 -10.29 -17.89 -9.02
N LYS A 301 -11.39 -17.41 -9.61
CA LYS A 301 -11.40 -16.18 -10.42
C LYS A 301 -11.25 -14.92 -9.57
N GLN A 302 -11.93 -14.85 -8.43
CA GLN A 302 -11.80 -13.72 -7.50
C GLN A 302 -10.41 -13.67 -6.85
N PHE A 303 -9.83 -14.85 -6.59
CA PHE A 303 -8.46 -15.01 -6.13
C PHE A 303 -7.43 -14.52 -7.16
N ALA A 304 -7.55 -14.91 -8.43
CA ALA A 304 -6.66 -14.42 -9.48
C ALA A 304 -6.77 -12.89 -9.69
N ALA A 305 -7.97 -12.32 -9.55
CA ALA A 305 -8.19 -10.87 -9.61
C ALA A 305 -7.64 -10.14 -8.37
N GLY A 306 -7.67 -10.75 -7.18
CA GLY A 306 -7.01 -10.23 -5.99
C GLY A 306 -5.48 -10.27 -6.14
N LEU A 307 -4.93 -11.43 -6.52
CA LEU A 307 -3.49 -11.63 -6.76
C LEU A 307 -2.91 -10.62 -7.77
N LEU A 308 -3.72 -10.24 -8.75
CA LEU A 308 -3.41 -9.20 -9.72
C LEU A 308 -3.13 -7.83 -9.10
N GLU A 309 -3.92 -7.41 -8.11
CA GLU A 309 -3.74 -6.12 -7.43
C GLU A 309 -2.51 -6.10 -6.52
N ILE A 310 -2.17 -7.24 -5.92
CA ILE A 310 -0.99 -7.35 -5.05
C ILE A 310 0.30 -7.25 -5.84
N ILE A 311 0.37 -7.94 -6.97
CA ILE A 311 1.59 -8.00 -7.77
C ILE A 311 1.91 -6.61 -8.36
N LYS A 312 0.87 -5.83 -8.70
CA LYS A 312 1.02 -4.41 -9.06
C LYS A 312 1.64 -3.58 -7.91
N LEU A 313 1.23 -3.84 -6.67
CA LEU A 313 1.67 -3.10 -5.48
C LEU A 313 3.06 -3.52 -4.97
N ALA A 314 3.44 -4.79 -5.10
CA ALA A 314 4.67 -5.34 -4.53
C ALA A 314 5.91 -5.13 -5.42
N MET A 315 5.75 -5.14 -6.74
CA MET A 315 6.89 -5.10 -7.67
C MET A 315 7.45 -3.69 -7.94
N SER A 316 6.64 -2.66 -7.73
CA SER A 316 7.07 -1.27 -7.83
C SER A 316 8.18 -0.94 -6.83
N ALA A 317 8.12 -1.47 -5.60
CA ALA A 317 9.12 -1.23 -4.56
C ALA A 317 10.48 -1.90 -4.84
N ALA A 318 10.51 -3.09 -5.45
CA ALA A 318 11.72 -3.87 -5.67
C ALA A 318 12.55 -3.39 -6.89
N TYR A 319 11.88 -3.01 -7.99
CA TYR A 319 12.55 -2.69 -9.26
C TYR A 319 13.32 -1.34 -9.22
N LEU A 320 12.94 -0.40 -8.36
CA LEU A 320 13.54 0.94 -8.32
C LEU A 320 14.76 1.05 -7.41
N LYS A 321 14.94 0.09 -6.49
CA LYS A 321 16.21 -0.09 -5.78
C LYS A 321 17.35 -0.39 -6.76
N GLN A 322 17.02 -0.88 -7.95
CA GLN A 322 17.95 -1.22 -9.03
C GLN A 322 18.38 0.01 -9.86
N LEU A 323 17.45 0.91 -10.21
CA LEU A 323 17.74 2.13 -10.99
C LEU A 323 18.59 3.16 -10.21
N LEU A 324 18.44 3.21 -8.89
CA LEU A 324 19.21 4.15 -8.05
C LEU A 324 20.65 3.70 -7.74
N THR A 325 21.04 2.48 -8.13
CA THR A 325 22.40 1.95 -7.91
C THR A 325 23.29 1.96 -9.14
N LEU A 326 22.78 2.36 -10.32
CA LEU A 326 23.59 2.45 -11.54
C LEU A 326 24.31 3.80 -11.59
N LYS A 327 25.63 3.76 -11.86
CA LYS A 327 26.39 4.98 -12.19
C LYS A 327 25.90 5.48 -13.55
N GLU A 328 25.86 6.80 -13.71
CA GLU A 328 25.40 7.49 -14.92
C GLU A 328 26.09 6.98 -16.21
N ASP A 329 27.35 6.54 -16.08
CA ASP A 329 28.15 5.95 -17.17
C ASP A 329 27.65 4.57 -17.64
N ASP A 330 27.06 3.76 -16.74
CA ASP A 330 26.51 2.43 -17.10
C ASP A 330 25.17 2.57 -17.84
N LEU A 331 24.42 3.64 -17.58
CA LEU A 331 23.16 3.94 -18.26
C LEU A 331 23.41 4.37 -19.72
N ILE A 332 24.45 5.18 -19.95
CA ILE A 332 24.87 5.61 -21.28
C ILE A 332 25.34 4.41 -22.11
N ASN A 333 26.16 3.52 -21.53
CA ASN A 333 26.64 2.33 -22.23
C ASN A 333 25.51 1.35 -22.58
N THR A 334 24.53 1.18 -21.68
CA THR A 334 23.35 0.34 -21.95
C THR A 334 22.48 0.93 -23.08
N MET A 335 22.35 2.26 -23.15
CA MET A 335 21.61 2.92 -24.23
C MET A 335 22.34 2.87 -25.58
N VAL A 336 23.68 2.86 -25.56
CA VAL A 336 24.52 2.70 -26.77
C VAL A 336 24.45 1.26 -27.32
N GLU A 337 24.45 0.24 -26.46
CA GLU A 337 24.31 -1.17 -26.90
C GLU A 337 22.91 -1.46 -27.49
N VAL A 338 21.86 -0.86 -26.94
CA VAL A 338 20.50 -0.99 -27.48
C VAL A 338 20.34 -0.27 -28.82
N ALA A 339 21.07 0.83 -29.04
CA ALA A 339 21.08 1.54 -30.33
C ALA A 339 21.89 0.79 -31.41
N GLN A 340 22.85 -0.05 -31.04
CA GLN A 340 23.67 -0.83 -31.97
C GLN A 340 23.04 -2.18 -32.38
N CYS A 341 22.00 -2.65 -31.68
CA CYS A 341 21.26 -3.88 -32.06
C CYS A 341 20.15 -3.66 -33.11
N ARG A 342 20.14 -2.51 -33.80
CA ARG A 342 19.27 -2.27 -34.96
C ARG A 342 20.03 -1.65 -36.12
N TYR A 343 20.95 -2.43 -36.71
CA TYR A 343 21.29 -2.41 -38.14
C TYR A 343 21.76 -3.79 -38.57
#